data_AF-A0A5R8MBT9-F1
#
_entry.id   AF-A0A5R8MBT9-F1
#
_cell.length_a   1.000
_cell.length_b   1.000
_cell.length_c   1.000
_cell.angle_alpha   90.00
_cell.angle_beta   90.00
_cell.angle_gamma   90.00
#
_symmetry.space_group_name_H-M   'P 1'
#
loop_
_entity.id
_entity.type
_entity.pdbx_description
1 polymer ?
#
loop_
_entity_poly.entity_id
_entity_poly.type
_entity_poly.pdbx_seq_one_letter_code
_entity_poly.pdbx_strand_id
1 'polypeptide(L)'
;MEYKRDFNDIGFRVIFDSNPHITGLLGFAAQPHEMMLDVELNNLPETFLVRGRVETGERLLVGFRDFAFEMTPDLHLRLGKLYEIVRMEYRNTMLRNV
;
A
#
# COMPACT_ATOMS: atom_id res chain seq x y z
N MET A 1 7.76 11.75 4.64
CA MET A 1 6.45 12.37 4.46
C MET A 1 5.47 11.23 4.35
N GLU A 2 4.55 11.17 5.29
CA GLU A 2 3.50 10.17 5.34
C GLU A 2 2.19 10.81 4.86
N TYR A 3 1.45 10.10 4.02
CA TYR A 3 0.11 10.52 3.62
C TYR A 3 -0.78 9.32 3.32
N LYS A 4 -2.08 9.54 3.47
CA LYS A 4 -3.12 8.53 3.35
C LYS A 4 -4.00 8.78 2.13
N ARG A 5 -4.40 7.71 1.46
CA ARG A 5 -5.34 7.76 0.34
C ARG A 5 -6.29 6.57 0.37
N ASP A 6 -7.58 6.84 0.22
CA ASP A 6 -8.61 5.82 0.05
C ASP A 6 -8.86 5.59 -1.45
N PHE A 7 -8.74 4.34 -1.89
CA PHE A 7 -8.98 3.86 -3.26
C PHE A 7 -10.30 3.09 -3.29
N ASN A 8 -11.40 3.83 -3.35
CA ASN A 8 -12.75 3.28 -3.25
C ASN A 8 -13.12 2.31 -4.38
N ASP A 9 -12.50 2.45 -5.56
CA ASP A 9 -12.68 1.59 -6.73
C ASP A 9 -12.15 0.16 -6.52
N ILE A 10 -11.18 -0.01 -5.63
CA ILE A 10 -10.64 -1.31 -5.23
C ILE A 10 -10.88 -1.62 -3.74
N GLY A 11 -11.59 -0.75 -3.03
CA GLY A 11 -11.92 -0.95 -1.62
C GLY A 11 -10.69 -1.04 -0.71
N PHE A 12 -9.64 -0.25 -0.97
CA PHE A 12 -8.43 -0.22 -0.15
C PHE A 12 -8.15 1.17 0.42
N ARG A 13 -7.76 1.21 1.68
CA ARG A 13 -7.01 2.32 2.24
C ARG A 13 -5.53 2.04 2.11
N VAL A 14 -4.77 3.03 1.65
CA VAL A 14 -3.31 2.94 1.57
C VAL A 14 -2.69 4.11 2.31
N ILE A 15 -1.69 3.82 3.13
CA ILE A 15 -0.80 4.81 3.73
C ILE A 15 0.54 4.68 3.02
N PHE A 16 1.00 5.77 2.44
CA PHE A 16 2.30 5.89 1.79
C PHE A 16 3.25 6.61 2.72
N ASP A 17 4.49 6.13 2.79
CA ASP A 17 5.57 6.82 3.49
C ASP A 17 6.80 6.91 2.62
N SER A 18 7.47 8.06 2.69
CA SER A 18 8.71 8.33 2.00
C SER A 18 9.70 8.98 2.95
N ASN A 19 10.90 8.41 3.05
CA ASN A 19 11.95 9.04 3.81
C ASN A 19 12.70 10.04 2.91
N PRO A 20 12.71 11.36 3.21
CA PRO A 20 13.40 12.34 2.38
C PRO A 20 14.92 12.11 2.30
N HIS A 21 15.49 11.32 3.21
CA HIS A 21 16.90 10.94 3.20
C HIS A 21 17.20 9.69 2.36
N ILE A 22 16.17 8.98 1.88
CA ILE A 22 16.29 7.77 1.05
C ILE A 22 15.55 8.01 -0.26
N THR A 23 16.30 8.36 -1.30
CA THR A 23 15.75 8.60 -2.63
C THR A 23 15.36 7.30 -3.32
N GLY A 24 14.33 7.37 -4.18
CA GLY A 24 13.90 6.23 -4.99
C GLY A 24 13.20 5.11 -4.22
N LEU A 25 12.80 5.36 -2.97
CA LEU A 25 12.06 4.41 -2.13
C LEU A 25 10.72 5.00 -1.69
N LEU A 26 9.63 4.30 -2.01
CA LEU A 26 8.29 4.58 -1.48
C LEU A 26 7.80 3.38 -0.69
N GLY A 27 7.61 3.55 0.62
CA GLY A 27 6.94 2.59 1.47
C GLY A 27 5.42 2.69 1.34
N PHE A 28 4.72 1.58 1.57
CA PHE A 28 3.27 1.59 1.67
C PHE A 28 2.76 0.52 2.64
N ALA A 29 1.57 0.78 3.18
CA ALA A 29 0.74 -0.18 3.88
C ALA A 29 -0.69 -0.09 3.34
N ALA A 30 -1.36 -1.21 3.11
CA ALA A 30 -2.73 -1.24 2.60
C ALA A 30 -3.66 -2.19 3.38
N GLN A 31 -4.88 -1.72 3.64
CA GLN A 31 -5.95 -2.45 4.34
C GLN A 31 -7.22 -2.45 3.49
N PRO A 32 -7.84 -3.63 3.24
CA PRO A 32 -9.18 -3.69 2.65
C PRO A 32 -10.21 -3.02 3.56
N HIS A 33 -11.15 -2.25 3.02
CA HIS A 33 -12.16 -1.52 3.80
C HIS A 33 -13.01 -2.45 4.67
N GLU A 34 -13.33 -3.65 4.18
CA GLU A 34 -14.08 -4.66 4.92
C GLU A 34 -13.36 -5.19 6.16
N MET A 35 -12.03 -5.04 6.23
CA MET A 35 -11.22 -5.45 7.37
C MET A 35 -10.92 -4.28 8.32
N MET A 36 -11.60 -3.14 8.14
CA MET A 36 -11.43 -1.95 8.98
C MET A 36 -12.39 -1.95 10.17
N LEU A 37 -12.17 -2.85 11.13
CA LEU A 37 -13.13 -3.12 12.21
C LEU A 37 -13.01 -2.19 13.43
N ASP A 38 -11.86 -1.54 13.63
CA ASP A 38 -11.57 -0.73 14.82
C ASP A 38 -11.01 0.64 14.41
N VAL A 39 -11.70 1.72 14.79
CA VAL A 39 -11.36 3.10 14.39
C VAL A 39 -9.94 3.51 14.80
N GLU A 40 -9.45 3.02 15.94
CA GLU A 40 -8.10 3.32 16.42
C GLU A 40 -7.06 2.59 15.58
N LEU A 41 -7.28 1.30 15.29
CA LEU A 41 -6.35 0.49 14.48
C LEU A 41 -6.40 0.85 12.98
N ASN A 42 -7.54 1.32 12.49
CA ASN A 42 -7.79 1.65 11.08
C ASN A 42 -6.92 2.79 10.50
N ASN A 43 -6.09 3.41 11.34
CA ASN A 43 -5.13 4.44 10.94
C ASN A 43 -3.68 4.08 11.26
N LEU A 44 -3.43 2.87 11.80
CA LEU A 44 -2.10 2.40 12.16
C LEU A 44 -1.53 1.51 11.02
N PRO A 45 -0.57 1.99 10.21
CA PRO A 45 0.02 1.24 9.10
C PRO A 45 0.55 -0.14 9.51
N GLU A 46 1.07 -0.24 10.73
CA GLU A 46 1.59 -1.46 11.33
C GLU A 46 0.52 -2.50 11.69
N THR A 47 -0.76 -2.18 11.47
CA THR A 47 -1.87 -3.12 11.60
C THR A 47 -2.41 -3.58 10.26
N PHE A 48 -1.99 -2.96 9.16
CA PHE A 48 -2.55 -3.23 7.84
C PHE A 48 -2.11 -4.61 7.31
N LEU A 49 -3.00 -5.23 6.53
CA LEU A 49 -2.87 -6.55 5.93
C LEU A 49 -1.65 -6.63 5.02
N VAL A 50 -1.51 -5.67 4.11
CA VAL A 50 -0.46 -5.63 3.09
C VAL A 50 0.52 -4.53 3.42
N ARG A 51 1.81 -4.80 3.25
CA ARG A 51 2.88 -3.82 3.47
C ARG A 51 3.95 -4.01 2.43
N GLY A 52 4.70 -2.98 2.13
CA GLY A 52 5.78 -3.14 1.18
C GLY A 52 6.49 -1.86 0.86
N ARG A 53 7.29 -1.93 -0.19
CA ARG A 53 7.97 -0.79 -0.76
C ARG A 53 8.21 -0.97 -2.24
N VAL A 54 8.27 0.16 -2.94
CA VAL A 54 8.78 0.23 -4.31
C VAL A 54 10.17 0.85 -4.26
N GLU A 55 11.14 0.15 -4.82
CA GLU A 55 12.53 0.59 -4.94
C GLU A 55 12.84 1.06 -6.36
N THR A 56 14.04 1.63 -6.56
CA THR A 56 14.57 2.02 -7.87
C THR A 56 14.41 0.91 -8.90
N GLY A 57 13.99 1.30 -10.12
CA GLY A 57 13.63 0.34 -11.17
C GLY A 57 12.23 -0.25 -11.02
N GLU A 58 11.37 0.37 -10.20
CA GLU A 58 9.99 -0.05 -9.94
C GLU A 58 9.88 -1.46 -9.33
N ARG A 59 10.91 -1.89 -8.59
CA ARG A 59 10.93 -3.19 -7.92
C ARG A 59 10.00 -3.15 -6.71
N LEU A 60 8.88 -3.86 -6.82
CA LEU A 60 7.90 -3.99 -5.75
C LEU A 60 8.26 -5.15 -4.81
N LEU A 61 8.38 -4.87 -3.52
CA LEU A 61 8.50 -5.85 -2.44
C LEU A 61 7.25 -5.78 -1.58
N VAL A 62 6.60 -6.92 -1.34
CA VAL A 62 5.34 -7.01 -0.59
C VAL A 62 5.43 -8.08 0.48
N GLY A 63 4.94 -7.75 1.67
CA GLY A 63 4.71 -8.67 2.77
C GLY A 63 3.25 -8.58 3.24
N PHE A 64 2.80 -9.64 3.88
CA PHE A 64 1.48 -9.72 4.51
C PHE A 64 1.66 -9.84 6.02
N ARG A 65 0.82 -9.14 6.79
CA ARG A 65 0.90 -9.13 8.27
C ARG A 65 0.67 -10.51 8.86
N ASP A 66 -0.31 -11.24 8.33
CA ASP A 66 -0.69 -12.57 8.79
C ASP A 66 -0.24 -13.62 7.79
N PHE A 67 0.21 -14.75 8.32
CA PHE A 67 0.59 -15.90 7.50
C PHE A 67 -0.63 -16.55 6.83
N ALA A 68 -1.83 -16.38 7.40
CA ALA A 68 -3.07 -16.90 6.85
C ALA A 68 -4.19 -15.86 6.96
N PHE A 69 -4.82 -15.55 5.83
CA PHE A 69 -6.05 -14.76 5.73
C PHE A 69 -6.92 -15.38 4.64
N GLU A 70 -8.23 -15.13 4.69
CA GLU A 70 -9.15 -15.64 3.68
C GLU A 70 -8.90 -14.94 2.34
N MET A 71 -8.44 -15.69 1.34
CA MET A 71 -8.24 -15.19 -0.01
C MET A 71 -9.46 -15.51 -0.87
N THR A 72 -10.33 -14.53 -1.05
CA THR A 72 -11.45 -14.63 -2.00
C THR A 72 -10.97 -14.31 -3.42
N PRO A 73 -11.65 -14.81 -4.49
CA PRO A 73 -11.32 -14.44 -5.86
C PRO A 73 -11.35 -12.92 -6.11
N ASP A 74 -12.28 -12.21 -5.46
CA ASP A 74 -12.39 -10.76 -5.54
C ASP A 74 -11.19 -10.07 -4.86
N LEU A 75 -10.82 -10.47 -3.64
CA LEU A 75 -9.66 -9.90 -2.95
C LEU A 75 -8.37 -10.11 -3.76
N HIS A 76 -8.18 -11.30 -4.32
CA HIS A 76 -7.04 -11.61 -5.18
C HIS A 76 -6.94 -10.65 -6.39
N LEU A 77 -8.06 -10.36 -7.06
CA LEU A 77 -8.09 -9.42 -8.18
C LEU A 77 -7.79 -7.98 -7.73
N ARG A 78 -8.34 -7.55 -6.59
CA ARG A 78 -8.10 -6.20 -6.06
C ARG A 78 -6.66 -6.01 -5.58
N LEU A 79 -6.01 -7.06 -5.04
CA LEU A 79 -4.57 -7.05 -4.75
C LEU A 79 -3.72 -6.83 -6.01
N GLY A 80 -4.09 -7.44 -7.14
CA GLY A 80 -3.43 -7.18 -8.42
C GLY A 80 -3.55 -5.71 -8.84
N LYS A 81 -4.74 -5.10 -8.69
CA LYS A 81 -4.94 -3.67 -8.98
C LYS A 81 -4.20 -2.75 -8.01
N LEU A 82 -4.12 -3.13 -6.72
CA LEU A 82 -3.35 -2.42 -5.71
C LEU A 82 -1.87 -2.30 -6.13
N TYR A 83 -1.29 -3.35 -6.70
CA TYR A 83 0.09 -3.32 -7.18
C TYR A 83 0.31 -2.28 -8.29
N GLU A 84 -0.59 -2.19 -9.26
CA GLU A 84 -0.52 -1.16 -10.31
C GLU A 84 -0.67 0.26 -9.73
N ILE A 85 -1.56 0.44 -8.75
CA ILE A 85 -1.76 1.72 -8.07
C ILE A 85 -0.50 2.16 -7.33
N VAL A 86 0.09 1.27 -6.53
CA VAL A 86 1.30 1.56 -5.76
C VAL A 86 2.46 1.93 -6.70
N ARG A 87 2.60 1.21 -7.81
CA ARG A 87 3.60 1.49 -8.84
C ARG A 87 3.38 2.86 -9.51
N MET A 88 2.14 3.20 -9.83
CA MET A 88 1.80 4.52 -10.39
C MET A 88 2.05 5.65 -9.38
N GLU A 89 1.73 5.42 -8.11
CA GLU A 89 2.00 6.38 -7.04
C GLU A 89 3.51 6.62 -6.87
N TYR A 90 4.33 5.57 -6.96
CA TYR A 90 5.79 5.69 -6.98
C TYR A 90 6.27 6.61 -8.10
N ARG A 91 5.78 6.44 -9.33
CA ARG A 91 6.14 7.33 -10.46
C ARG A 91 5.77 8.78 -10.17
N ASN A 92 4.57 9.00 -9.64
CA ASN A 92 4.04 10.33 -9.37
C ASN A 92 4.74 11.06 -8.21
N THR A 93 5.34 10.32 -7.29
CA THR A 93 5.97 10.90 -6.09
C THR A 93 7.48 10.93 -6.16
N MET A 94 8.10 9.85 -6.63
CA MET A 94 9.55 9.67 -6.64
C MET A 94 10.20 10.10 -7.95
N LEU A 95 9.50 9.93 -9.08
CA LEU A 95 10.07 10.21 -10.41
C LEU A 95 9.61 11.54 -11.02
N ARG A 96 8.62 12.20 -10.42
CA ARG A 96 8.02 13.44 -10.96
C ARG A 96 8.93 14.68 -10.89
N ASN A 97 10.15 14.51 -10.36
CA ASN A 97 11.21 15.52 -10.23
C ASN A 97 12.54 15.11 -10.91
N VAL A 98 12.52 14.18 -11.87
CA VAL A 98 13.68 13.84 -12.72
C VAL A 98 13.53 14.47 -14.09
#